data_AF-A0A536J544-F1
#
_entry.id   AF-A0A536J544-F1
#
_cell.length_a   1.000
_cell.length_b   1.000
_cell.length_c   1.000
_cell.angle_alpha   90.00
_cell.angle_beta   90.00
_cell.angle_gamma   90.00
#
_symmetry.space_group_name_H-M   'P 1'
#
loop_
_entity.id
_entity.type
_entity.pdbx_description
1 polymer ?
#
loop_
_entity_poly.entity_id
_entity_poly.type
_entity_poly.pdbx_seq_one_letter_code
_entity_poly.pdbx_strand_id
1 'polypeptide(L)'
;MNSGQIFVALVGATTLFALWAAIFATRADRATRRAIKLADRRWEASTRPVPHLTFTDFVSPGQSIQVQVENLGGTLAGGGVIVQNGDEIYAGELNMPEKTPARPISLPFVVKAWQRAGQPRCLLLVARDVGGQCWNCLDGSQPIKDPRKWLAGQLRDLRMQGMVDFPSLTGTARR
;
A
#
# COMPACT_ATOMS: atom_id res chain seq x y z
N MET A 1 -24.24 -62.87 -22.82
CA MET A 1 -24.17 -61.73 -21.88
C MET A 1 -25.58 -61.16 -21.76
N ASN A 2 -26.16 -61.14 -20.56
CA ASN A 2 -27.57 -60.76 -20.38
C ASN A 2 -27.70 -59.22 -20.39
N SER A 3 -28.74 -58.67 -21.00
CA SER A 3 -28.94 -57.21 -21.16
C SER A 3 -28.92 -56.47 -19.82
N GLY A 4 -29.40 -57.11 -18.74
CA GLY A 4 -29.33 -56.57 -17.37
C GLY A 4 -27.91 -56.40 -16.82
N GLN A 5 -26.96 -57.26 -17.18
CA GLN A 5 -25.56 -57.13 -16.74
C GLN A 5 -24.85 -55.96 -17.44
N ILE A 6 -25.19 -55.70 -18.71
CA ILE A 6 -24.66 -54.57 -19.47
C ILE A 6 -25.17 -53.26 -18.87
N PHE A 7 -26.45 -53.19 -18.48
CA PHE A 7 -27.03 -52.00 -17.88
C PHE A 7 -26.40 -51.67 -16.52
N VAL A 8 -26.21 -52.67 -15.65
CA VAL A 8 -25.54 -52.49 -14.34
C VAL A 8 -24.09 -52.04 -14.50
N ALA A 9 -23.35 -52.62 -15.46
CA ALA A 9 -21.99 -52.20 -15.77
C ALA A 9 -21.92 -50.76 -16.29
N LEU A 10 -22.87 -50.35 -17.14
CA LEU A 10 -22.94 -48.99 -17.67
C LEU A 10 -23.22 -47.97 -16.56
N VAL A 11 -24.21 -48.24 -15.69
CA VAL A 11 -24.54 -47.39 -14.54
C VAL A 11 -23.34 -47.26 -13.60
N GLY A 12 -22.68 -48.38 -13.29
CA GLY A 12 -21.47 -48.39 -12.47
C GLY A 12 -20.32 -47.58 -13.07
N ALA A 13 -20.11 -47.66 -14.39
CA ALA A 13 -19.12 -46.84 -15.08
C ALA A 13 -19.48 -45.35 -15.02
N THR A 14 -20.73 -44.97 -15.29
CA THR A 14 -21.16 -43.56 -15.23
C THR A 14 -21.03 -42.95 -13.84
N THR A 15 -21.35 -43.69 -12.77
CA THR A 15 -21.19 -43.17 -11.40
C THR A 15 -19.73 -43.00 -11.01
N LEU A 16 -18.86 -43.93 -11.43
CA LEU A 16 -17.41 -43.80 -11.28
C LEU A 16 -16.87 -42.58 -12.03
N PHE A 17 -17.26 -42.38 -13.29
CA PHE A 17 -16.85 -41.20 -14.07
C PHE A 17 -17.39 -39.90 -13.48
N ALA A 18 -18.64 -39.86 -13.02
CA ALA A 18 -19.23 -38.69 -12.37
C ALA A 18 -18.51 -38.34 -11.06
N LEU A 19 -18.18 -39.35 -10.24
CA LEU A 19 -17.41 -39.16 -9.00
C LEU A 19 -16.01 -38.63 -9.30
N TRP A 20 -15.33 -39.19 -10.31
CA TRP A 20 -14.03 -38.70 -10.76
C TRP A 20 -14.11 -37.26 -11.28
N ALA A 21 -15.11 -36.95 -12.10
CA ALA A 21 -15.34 -35.59 -12.60
C ALA A 21 -15.56 -34.59 -11.46
N ALA A 22 -16.33 -34.95 -10.43
CA ALA A 22 -16.53 -34.10 -9.25
C ALA A 22 -15.23 -33.87 -8.46
N ILE A 23 -14.40 -34.90 -8.31
CA ILE A 23 -13.07 -34.79 -7.66
C ILE A 23 -12.15 -33.87 -8.49
N PHE A 24 -12.11 -34.03 -9.81
CA PHE A 24 -11.31 -33.15 -10.67
C PHE A 24 -11.84 -31.71 -10.63
N ALA A 25 -13.15 -31.50 -10.69
CA ALA A 25 -13.76 -30.18 -10.65
C ALA A 25 -13.42 -29.45 -9.34
N THR A 26 -13.52 -30.13 -8.19
CA THR A 26 -13.17 -29.53 -6.89
C THR A 26 -11.67 -29.25 -6.75
N ARG A 27 -10.80 -30.13 -7.28
CA ARG A 27 -9.35 -29.87 -7.31
C ARG A 27 -9.00 -28.72 -8.25
N ALA A 28 -9.66 -28.63 -9.40
CA ALA A 28 -9.49 -27.55 -10.36
C ALA A 28 -9.92 -26.21 -9.74
N ASP A 29 -11.10 -26.13 -9.12
CA ASP A 29 -11.55 -24.90 -8.43
C ASP A 29 -10.56 -24.45 -7.35
N ARG A 30 -10.05 -25.39 -6.54
CA ARG A 30 -9.02 -25.08 -5.53
C ARG A 30 -7.72 -24.59 -6.15
N ALA A 31 -7.27 -25.19 -7.26
CA ALA A 31 -6.08 -24.75 -7.97
C ALA A 31 -6.28 -23.34 -8.56
N THR A 32 -7.42 -23.08 -9.19
CA THR A 32 -7.78 -21.78 -9.75
C THR A 32 -7.81 -20.70 -8.68
N ARG A 33 -8.48 -20.93 -7.55
CA ARG A 33 -8.50 -19.96 -6.44
C ARG A 33 -7.11 -19.67 -5.89
N ARG A 34 -6.23 -20.67 -5.81
CA ARG A 34 -4.83 -20.48 -5.39
C ARG A 34 -4.05 -19.67 -6.41
N ALA A 35 -4.23 -19.96 -7.70
CA ALA A 35 -3.58 -19.24 -8.78
C ALA A 35 -3.99 -17.77 -8.81
N ILE A 36 -5.30 -17.47 -8.66
CA ILE A 36 -5.83 -16.11 -8.56
C ILE A 36 -5.18 -15.38 -7.38
N LYS A 37 -5.24 -15.96 -6.17
CA LYS A 37 -4.62 -15.35 -4.97
C LYS A 37 -3.12 -15.09 -5.13
N LEU A 38 -2.42 -15.96 -5.84
CA LEU A 38 -0.99 -15.83 -6.06
C LEU A 38 -0.70 -14.75 -7.13
N ALA A 39 -1.54 -14.66 -8.16
CA ALA A 39 -1.50 -13.58 -9.14
C ALA A 39 -1.75 -12.22 -8.47
N ASP A 40 -2.77 -12.11 -7.61
CA ASP A 40 -3.09 -10.88 -6.87
C ASP A 40 -1.91 -10.45 -5.98
N ARG A 41 -1.30 -11.39 -5.25
CA ARG A 41 -0.11 -11.10 -4.43
C ARG A 41 1.08 -10.62 -5.25
N ARG A 42 1.31 -11.20 -6.44
CA ARG A 42 2.39 -10.78 -7.34
C ARG A 42 2.11 -9.38 -7.89
N TRP A 43 0.85 -9.12 -8.26
CA TRP A 43 0.42 -7.81 -8.71
C TRP A 43 0.64 -6.75 -7.63
N GLU A 44 0.12 -6.97 -6.42
CA GLU A 44 0.32 -6.09 -5.27
C GLU A 44 1.80 -5.84 -4.98
N ALA A 45 2.64 -6.87 -5.01
CA ALA A 45 4.07 -6.72 -4.81
C ALA A 45 4.75 -5.86 -5.90
N SER A 46 4.24 -5.90 -7.14
CA SER A 46 4.77 -5.13 -8.26
C SER A 46 4.30 -3.68 -8.28
N THR A 47 3.06 -3.41 -7.85
CA THR A 47 2.46 -2.06 -7.88
C THR A 47 2.72 -1.27 -6.61
N ARG A 48 3.13 -1.94 -5.52
CA ARG A 48 3.32 -1.32 -4.22
C ARG A 48 4.47 -0.30 -4.25
N PRO A 49 4.20 0.97 -3.91
CA PRO A 49 5.24 1.99 -3.77
C PRO A 49 6.11 1.71 -2.55
N VAL A 50 7.39 2.04 -2.67
CA VAL A 50 8.37 1.90 -1.59
C VAL A 50 9.18 3.20 -1.54
N PRO A 51 8.58 4.28 -0.99
CA PRO A 51 9.26 5.55 -0.82
C PRO A 51 10.31 5.43 0.30
N HIS A 52 11.49 5.99 0.06
CA HIS A 52 12.56 6.11 1.05
C HIS A 52 12.99 7.57 1.16
N LEU A 53 13.19 8.02 2.39
CA LEU A 53 13.48 9.41 2.75
C LEU A 53 14.90 9.51 3.28
N THR A 54 15.70 10.36 2.65
CA THR A 54 17.03 10.71 3.11
C THR A 54 17.04 12.18 3.49
N PHE A 55 17.38 12.46 4.75
CA PHE A 55 17.46 13.82 5.25
C PHE A 55 18.76 14.47 4.79
N THR A 56 18.67 15.65 4.20
CA THR A 56 19.83 16.48 3.92
C THR A 56 19.99 17.48 5.06
N ASP A 57 21.22 17.61 5.57
CA ASP A 57 21.55 18.61 6.57
C ASP A 57 21.40 20.01 5.94
N PHE A 58 21.08 21.01 6.75
CA PHE A 58 20.84 22.44 6.41
C PHE A 58 19.39 22.83 6.13
N VAL A 59 18.74 23.37 7.17
CA VAL A 59 17.57 24.25 7.05
C VAL A 59 17.74 25.40 8.03
N SER A 60 17.52 26.63 7.57
CA SER A 60 17.35 27.76 8.50
C SER A 60 15.94 27.67 9.11
N PRO A 61 15.77 27.94 10.42
CA PRO A 61 14.47 27.88 11.08
C PRO A 61 13.39 28.67 10.32
N GLY A 62 12.19 28.10 10.20
CA GLY A 62 11.04 28.70 9.52
C GLY A 62 11.10 28.65 7.99
N GLN A 63 12.14 28.10 7.38
CA GLN A 63 12.19 27.81 5.95
C GLN A 63 11.76 26.37 5.66
N SER A 64 11.32 26.11 4.43
CA SER A 64 11.02 24.75 3.99
C SER A 64 12.27 23.86 4.06
N ILE A 65 12.11 22.64 4.57
CA ILE A 65 13.20 21.64 4.57
C ILE A 65 13.28 20.96 3.21
N GLN A 66 14.49 20.77 2.69
CA GLN A 66 14.71 19.86 1.57
C GLN A 66 14.95 18.45 2.12
N VAL A 67 14.21 17.48 1.58
CA VAL A 67 14.40 16.06 1.88
C VAL A 67 14.57 15.35 0.55
N GLN A 68 15.54 14.45 0.46
CA GLN A 68 15.64 13.59 -0.72
C GLN A 68 14.67 12.42 -0.59
N VAL A 69 13.84 12.25 -1.61
CA VAL A 69 12.87 11.18 -1.67
C VAL A 69 13.15 10.35 -2.90
N GLU A 70 13.32 9.05 -2.71
CA GLU A 70 13.39 8.06 -3.77
C GLU A 70 12.19 7.13 -3.68
N ASN A 71 11.80 6.51 -4.79
CA ASN A 71 10.79 5.46 -4.81
C ASN A 71 11.39 4.22 -5.43
N LEU A 72 11.57 3.16 -4.65
CA LEU A 72 12.17 1.91 -5.10
C LEU A 72 11.14 0.92 -5.65
N GLY A 73 9.85 1.19 -5.44
CA GLY A 73 8.74 0.32 -5.80
C GLY A 73 7.92 0.82 -6.98
N GLY A 74 6.66 0.38 -7.02
CA GLY A 74 5.66 0.80 -7.99
C GLY A 74 5.29 2.28 -7.90
N THR A 75 4.46 2.75 -8.81
CA THR A 75 4.07 4.17 -8.90
C THR A 75 3.37 4.65 -7.63
N LEU A 76 3.85 5.76 -7.07
CA LEU A 76 3.24 6.49 -5.96
C LEU A 76 2.30 7.55 -6.54
N ALA A 77 1.04 7.17 -6.70
CA ALA A 77 -0.01 8.01 -7.29
C ALA A 77 -0.40 9.19 -6.37
N GLY A 78 -0.23 9.00 -5.07
CA GLY A 78 -0.38 10.02 -4.05
C GLY A 78 0.33 9.59 -2.78
N GLY A 79 0.69 10.54 -1.93
CA GLY A 79 1.48 10.25 -0.74
C GLY A 79 1.41 11.41 0.22
N GLY A 80 1.52 11.10 1.51
CA GLY A 80 1.61 12.08 2.57
C GLY A 80 2.87 11.83 3.36
N VAL A 81 3.63 12.88 3.62
CA VAL A 81 4.81 12.83 4.47
C VAL A 81 4.74 13.89 5.55
N ILE A 82 5.12 13.50 6.76
CA ILE A 82 5.34 14.39 7.90
C ILE A 82 6.73 14.11 8.44
N VAL A 83 7.54 15.16 8.55
CA VAL A 83 8.89 15.12 9.07
C VAL A 83 9.00 16.10 10.22
N GLN A 84 9.70 15.69 11.27
CA GLN A 84 10.13 16.55 12.34
C GLN A 84 11.64 16.75 12.25
N ASN A 85 12.10 18.00 12.29
CA ASN A 85 13.52 18.33 12.44
C ASN A 85 13.68 19.37 13.54
N GLY A 86 14.42 19.03 14.60
CA GLY A 86 14.55 19.92 15.76
C GLY A 86 13.19 20.18 16.44
N ASP A 87 12.83 21.46 16.56
CA ASP A 87 11.57 21.95 17.09
C ASP A 87 10.54 22.29 16.00
N GLU A 88 10.73 21.85 14.76
CA GLU A 88 9.86 22.16 13.63
C GLU A 88 9.26 20.89 13.02
N ILE A 89 7.99 20.99 12.59
CA ILE A 89 7.28 19.96 11.84
C ILE A 89 6.99 20.48 10.43
N TYR A 90 7.28 19.64 9.46
CA TYR A 90 7.09 19.87 8.04
C TYR A 90 6.18 18.78 7.50
N ALA A 91 5.32 19.13 6.55
CA ALA A 91 4.45 18.16 5.91
C ALA A 91 4.17 18.52 4.47
N GLY A 92 3.96 17.52 3.63
CA GLY A 92 3.65 17.73 2.22
C GLY A 92 3.12 16.48 1.55
N GLU A 93 2.55 16.68 0.37
CA GLU A 93 2.16 15.58 -0.51
C GLU A 93 3.32 15.12 -1.39
N LEU A 94 3.29 13.84 -1.75
CA LEU A 94 4.26 13.21 -2.62
C LEU A 94 3.55 12.56 -3.80
N ASN A 95 4.11 12.69 -4.99
CA ASN A 95 3.70 11.98 -6.19
C ASN A 95 4.94 11.60 -7.01
N MET A 96 5.13 10.31 -7.26
CA MET A 96 6.35 9.82 -7.91
C MET A 96 6.03 8.69 -8.88
N PRO A 97 6.63 8.68 -10.07
CA PRO A 97 6.56 7.52 -10.94
C PRO A 97 7.22 6.29 -10.31
N GLU A 98 7.02 5.14 -10.94
CA GLU A 98 7.71 3.89 -10.59
C GLU A 98 9.24 4.08 -10.61
N LYS A 99 9.94 3.51 -9.63
CA LYS A 99 11.42 3.47 -9.58
C LYS A 99 12.09 4.84 -9.77
N THR A 100 11.53 5.87 -9.14
CA THR A 100 12.07 7.23 -9.23
C THR A 100 13.37 7.33 -8.41
N PRO A 101 14.48 7.81 -9.00
CA PRO A 101 15.72 8.03 -8.26
C PRO A 101 15.56 9.13 -7.21
N ALA A 102 16.48 9.17 -6.25
CA ALA A 102 16.50 10.19 -5.20
C ALA A 102 16.46 11.60 -5.80
N ARG A 103 15.42 12.36 -5.42
CA ARG A 103 15.23 13.75 -5.83
C ARG A 103 14.89 14.62 -4.62
N PRO A 104 15.38 15.86 -4.58
CA PRO A 104 15.02 16.78 -3.51
C PRO A 104 13.56 17.20 -3.63
N ILE A 105 12.84 17.15 -2.51
CA ILE A 105 11.48 17.66 -2.37
C ILE A 105 11.47 18.64 -1.21
N SER A 106 10.85 19.79 -1.44
CA SER A 106 10.69 20.83 -0.43
C SER A 106 9.43 20.56 0.39
N LEU A 107 9.57 20.41 1.71
CA LEU A 107 8.45 20.28 2.63
C LEU A 107 8.24 21.62 3.37
N PRO A 108 7.06 22.23 3.26
CA PRO A 108 6.76 23.48 3.94
C PRO A 108 6.70 23.29 5.45
N PHE A 109 7.09 24.35 6.18
CA PHE A 109 6.89 24.43 7.61
C PHE A 109 5.39 24.45 7.94
N VAL A 110 4.99 23.67 8.93
CA VAL A 110 3.60 23.60 9.41
C VAL A 110 3.47 24.23 10.78
N VAL A 111 4.24 23.72 11.75
CA VAL A 111 4.11 24.10 13.15
C VAL A 111 5.38 23.75 13.92
N LYS A 112 5.58 24.37 15.09
CA LYS A 112 6.60 23.94 16.03
C LYS A 112 6.22 22.61 16.69
N ALA A 113 7.17 21.70 16.76
CA ALA A 113 7.04 20.44 17.46
C ALA A 113 6.96 20.66 18.98
N TRP A 114 6.14 19.85 19.65
CA TRP A 114 5.98 19.91 21.11
C TRP A 114 7.21 19.37 21.86
N GLN A 115 7.99 18.51 21.21
CA GLN A 115 9.25 17.95 21.69
C GLN A 115 10.33 18.28 20.67
N ARG A 116 11.55 18.55 21.15
CA ARG A 116 12.71 18.71 20.27
C ARG A 116 13.25 17.35 19.88
N ALA A 117 13.38 17.08 18.59
CA ALA A 117 14.10 15.92 18.08
C ALA A 117 15.59 16.24 17.90
N GLY A 118 16.47 15.35 18.37
CA GLY A 118 17.92 15.49 18.20
C GLY A 118 18.40 15.18 16.78
N GLN A 119 17.59 14.45 15.99
CA GLN A 119 17.83 14.12 14.60
C GLN A 119 16.52 14.25 13.81
N PRO A 120 16.57 14.52 12.50
CA PRO A 120 15.39 14.49 11.64
C PRO A 120 14.69 13.14 11.71
N ARG A 121 13.36 13.14 11.92
CA ARG A 121 12.55 11.94 12.05
C ARG A 121 11.33 12.02 11.15
N CYS A 122 11.08 10.98 10.37
CA CYS A 122 9.80 10.82 9.68
C CYS A 122 8.75 10.34 10.68
N LEU A 123 7.68 11.13 10.85
CA LEU A 123 6.57 10.82 11.76
C LEU A 123 5.39 10.16 11.03
N LEU A 124 5.25 10.42 9.73
CA LEU A 124 4.24 9.80 8.88
C LEU A 124 4.81 9.68 7.47
N LEU A 125 4.70 8.48 6.89
CA LEU A 125 4.94 8.25 5.47
C LEU A 125 3.89 7.29 4.96
N VAL A 126 3.02 7.80 4.10
CA VAL A 126 1.93 7.04 3.52
C VAL A 126 2.01 7.16 2.02
N ALA A 127 1.81 6.04 1.33
CA ALA A 127 1.78 6.01 -0.11
C ALA A 127 0.50 5.36 -0.60
N ARG A 128 -0.03 5.90 -1.69
CA ARG A 128 -1.15 5.36 -2.44
C ARG A 128 -0.63 4.84 -3.77
N ASP A 129 -0.93 3.59 -4.07
CA ASP A 129 -0.57 2.98 -5.34
C ASP A 129 -1.56 3.34 -6.46
N VAL A 130 -1.23 2.92 -7.68
CA VAL A 130 -2.09 3.09 -8.86
C VAL A 130 -3.40 2.30 -8.79
N GLY A 131 -3.46 1.24 -7.98
CA GLY A 131 -4.69 0.49 -7.70
C GLY A 131 -5.59 1.19 -6.69
N GLY A 132 -5.13 2.28 -6.08
CA GLY A 132 -5.84 3.05 -5.07
C GLY A 132 -5.70 2.52 -3.65
N GLN A 133 -4.91 1.47 -3.41
CA GLN A 133 -4.61 0.99 -2.06
C GLN A 133 -3.61 1.93 -1.38
N CYS A 134 -3.77 2.11 -0.07
CA CYS A 134 -2.87 2.93 0.74
C CYS A 134 -2.01 2.06 1.62
N TRP A 135 -0.76 2.48 1.83
CA TRP A 135 0.27 1.75 2.52
C TRP A 135 0.95 2.66 3.54
N ASN A 136 1.09 2.21 4.78
CA ASN A 136 1.90 2.87 5.80
C ASN A 136 3.37 2.46 5.63
N CYS A 137 4.16 3.34 5.01
CA CYS A 137 5.53 3.05 4.59
C CYS A 137 6.59 3.25 5.67
N LEU A 138 6.23 3.72 6.88
CA LEU A 138 7.18 3.86 7.99
C LEU A 138 7.72 2.51 8.47
N ASP A 139 6.83 1.55 8.73
CA ASP A 139 7.16 0.27 9.37
C ASP A 139 6.91 -0.91 8.43
N GLY A 140 7.61 -0.93 7.30
CA GLY A 140 7.56 -2.06 6.38
C GLY A 140 6.33 -2.09 5.46
N SER A 141 5.72 -0.93 5.20
CA SER A 141 4.66 -0.75 4.17
C SER A 141 3.44 -1.65 4.42
N GLN A 142 2.75 -1.40 5.53
CA GLN A 142 1.54 -2.15 5.92
C GLN A 142 0.28 -1.62 5.19
N PRO A 143 -0.64 -2.50 4.75
CA PRO A 143 -1.84 -2.06 4.05
C PRO A 143 -2.81 -1.32 4.99
N ILE A 144 -3.38 -0.21 4.50
CA ILE A 144 -4.35 0.62 5.21
C ILE A 144 -5.74 0.37 4.60
N LYS A 145 -6.67 -0.17 5.40
CA LYS A 145 -8.03 -0.49 4.93
C LYS A 145 -8.90 0.75 4.71
N ASP A 146 -8.95 1.64 5.70
CA ASP A 146 -9.75 2.88 5.67
C ASP A 146 -8.82 4.10 5.77
N PRO A 147 -8.30 4.63 4.64
CA PRO A 147 -7.30 5.70 4.66
C PRO A 147 -7.76 6.95 5.41
N ARG A 148 -9.04 7.34 5.25
CA ARG A 148 -9.62 8.51 5.94
C ARG A 148 -9.60 8.37 7.46
N LYS A 149 -10.10 7.24 7.97
CA LYS A 149 -10.18 6.98 9.41
C LYS A 149 -8.80 6.79 10.02
N TRP A 150 -7.94 6.04 9.31
CA TRP A 150 -6.58 5.79 9.74
C TRP A 150 -5.77 7.08 9.81
N LEU A 151 -5.82 7.92 8.76
CA LEU A 151 -5.10 9.19 8.71
C LEU A 151 -5.60 10.17 9.79
N ALA A 152 -6.91 10.26 9.99
CA ALA A 152 -7.47 11.08 11.06
C ALA A 152 -6.99 10.63 12.47
N GLY A 153 -6.81 9.32 12.67
CA GLY A 153 -6.21 8.76 13.88
C GLY A 153 -4.75 9.19 14.04
N GLN A 154 -3.93 9.00 13.01
CA GLN A 154 -2.51 9.38 13.04
C GLN A 154 -2.31 10.88 13.27
N LEU A 155 -3.09 11.73 12.58
CA LEU A 155 -3.01 13.19 12.77
C LEU A 155 -3.46 13.61 14.16
N ARG A 156 -4.41 12.91 14.77
CA ARG A 156 -4.82 13.17 16.16
C ARG A 156 -3.71 12.81 17.13
N ASP A 157 -3.07 11.66 16.96
CA ASP A 157 -1.96 11.20 17.81
C ASP A 157 -0.76 12.15 17.72
N LEU A 158 -0.50 12.69 16.52
CA LEU A 158 0.51 13.72 16.28
C LEU A 158 0.08 15.13 16.67
N ARG A 159 -1.16 15.33 17.17
CA ARG A 159 -1.76 16.64 17.50
C ARG A 159 -1.78 17.64 16.34
N MET A 160 -1.88 17.14 15.11
CA MET A 160 -1.91 17.92 13.87
C MET A 160 -3.27 17.91 13.16
N GLN A 161 -4.32 17.53 13.88
CA GLN A 161 -5.67 17.53 13.33
C GLN A 161 -6.07 18.93 12.85
N GLY A 162 -6.43 19.06 11.56
CA GLY A 162 -6.80 20.33 10.95
C GLY A 162 -5.63 21.23 10.55
N MET A 163 -4.39 20.85 10.84
CA MET A 163 -3.20 21.60 10.42
C MET A 163 -2.68 21.14 9.04
N VAL A 164 -2.87 19.86 8.73
CA VAL A 164 -2.43 19.24 7.48
C VAL A 164 -3.55 18.36 6.95
N ASP A 165 -3.72 18.34 5.62
CA ASP A 165 -4.59 17.40 4.92
C ASP A 165 -3.83 16.77 3.74
N PHE A 166 -4.24 15.55 3.38
CA PHE A 166 -3.66 14.77 2.28
C PHE A 166 -4.78 14.30 1.34
N PRO A 167 -5.36 15.20 0.52
CA PRO A 167 -6.46 14.87 -0.39
C PRO A 167 -6.11 13.78 -1.41
N SER A 168 -4.84 13.64 -1.79
CA SER A 168 -4.38 12.58 -2.71
C SER A 168 -4.55 11.17 -2.12
N LEU A 169 -4.55 11.03 -0.78
CA LEU A 169 -4.75 9.78 -0.06
C LEU A 169 -6.23 9.48 0.22
N THR A 170 -7.02 10.51 0.52
CA THR A 170 -8.40 10.38 0.98
C THR A 170 -9.45 10.60 -0.12
N GLY A 171 -9.03 11.14 -1.27
CA GLY A 171 -9.85 11.39 -2.45
C GLY A 171 -10.19 10.12 -3.24
N THR A 172 -11.28 10.19 -4.01
CA THR A 172 -11.58 9.16 -5.01
C THR A 172 -10.43 9.06 -6.00
N ALA A 173 -9.92 7.86 -6.28
CA ALA A 173 -8.89 7.66 -7.29
C ALA A 173 -9.37 8.33 -8.58
N ARG A 174 -8.62 9.31 -9.09
CA ARG A 174 -8.90 9.86 -10.42
C ARG A 174 -8.72 8.71 -11.40
N ARG A 175 -9.84 8.26 -11.97
CA ARG A 175 -9.89 7.32 -13.09
C ARG A 175 -9.38 7.99 -14.36
#